data_AF-A0AA91Z686-F1
#
_entry.id   AF-A0AA91Z686-F1
#
_cell.length_a   1.000
_cell.length_b   1.000
_cell.length_c   1.000
_cell.angle_alpha   90.00
_cell.angle_beta   90.00
_cell.angle_gamma   90.00
#
_symmetry.space_group_name_H-M   'P 1'
#
loop_
_entity.id
_entity.type
_entity.pdbx_description
1 polymer ?
#
loop_
_entity_poly.entity_id
_entity_poly.type
_entity_poly.pdbx_seq_one_letter_code
_entity_poly.pdbx_strand_id
1 'polypeptide(L)'
;MDKYHPGYFGKLGMRNYHLRRNKEFCPVLNLDKLWTLVSEQTRLKYSNATDGKVPVINIVKAGYYKLLGKGKLPKQPVIVKAKFFSKTAEKKIK
;
A
#
# COMPACT_ATOMS: atom_id res chain seq x y z
N MET A 1 31.14 -11.11 20.62
CA MET A 1 30.41 -10.85 19.35
C MET A 1 29.46 -11.99 19.01
N ASP A 2 29.84 -13.25 19.18
CA ASP A 2 29.04 -14.40 18.71
C ASP A 2 27.66 -14.59 19.37
N LYS A 3 27.49 -14.21 20.65
CA LYS A 3 26.20 -14.34 21.34
C LYS A 3 25.15 -13.32 20.89
N TYR A 4 25.57 -12.08 20.62
CA TYR A 4 24.65 -10.96 20.35
C TYR A 4 24.63 -10.52 18.88
N HIS A 5 25.66 -10.89 18.11
CA HIS A 5 25.81 -10.54 16.69
C HIS A 5 26.16 -11.78 15.85
N PRO A 6 25.31 -12.83 15.86
CA PRO A 6 25.52 -13.99 15.01
C PRO A 6 25.51 -13.58 13.53
N GLY A 7 26.45 -14.11 12.74
CA GLY A 7 26.57 -13.83 11.30
C GLY A 7 27.30 -12.53 10.93
N TYR A 8 27.95 -11.86 11.89
CA TYR A 8 28.74 -10.65 11.63
C TYR A 8 29.96 -10.92 10.71
N PHE A 9 30.64 -12.04 10.93
CA PHE A 9 31.73 -12.49 10.05
C PHE A 9 31.21 -13.42 8.96
N GLY A 10 31.72 -13.22 7.74
CA GLY A 10 31.33 -13.98 6.54
C GLY A 10 30.92 -13.08 5.39
N LYS A 11 30.85 -13.64 4.17
CA LYS A 11 30.30 -12.95 2.99
C LYS A 11 28.98 -13.63 2.62
N LEU A 12 27.93 -12.85 2.41
CA LEU A 12 26.60 -13.33 2.06
C LEU A 12 26.07 -12.61 0.81
N GLY A 13 25.34 -13.35 -0.03
CA GLY A 13 24.63 -12.82 -1.19
C GLY A 13 25.52 -12.36 -2.35
N MET A 14 24.87 -11.77 -3.35
CA MET A 14 25.50 -11.26 -4.57
C MET A 14 25.80 -9.76 -4.47
N ARG A 15 26.87 -9.28 -5.13
CA ARG A 15 27.19 -7.85 -5.22
C ARG A 15 26.34 -7.18 -6.31
N ASN A 16 25.70 -6.06 -5.97
CA ASN A 16 24.99 -5.20 -6.92
C ASN A 16 25.77 -3.90 -7.13
N TYR A 17 26.49 -3.78 -8.25
CA TYR A 17 27.28 -2.59 -8.59
C TYR A 17 26.39 -1.51 -9.22
N HIS A 18 26.72 -0.23 -8.98
CA HIS A 18 25.97 0.92 -9.49
C HIS A 18 24.47 0.87 -9.15
N LEU A 19 24.17 0.55 -7.88
CA LEU A 19 22.80 0.50 -7.37
C LEU A 19 22.12 1.88 -7.46
N ARG A 20 20.99 1.94 -8.18
CA ARG A 20 20.14 3.13 -8.28
C ARG A 20 18.85 2.94 -7.48
N ARG A 21 18.85 3.44 -6.24
CA ARG A 21 17.72 3.29 -5.29
C ARG A 21 16.38 3.79 -5.82
N ASN A 22 16.37 4.82 -6.67
CA ASN A 22 15.14 5.36 -7.25
C ASN A 22 14.37 4.33 -8.10
N LYS A 23 15.06 3.35 -8.70
CA LYS A 23 14.42 2.28 -9.48
C LYS A 23 13.74 1.24 -8.60
N GLU A 24 14.26 1.04 -7.40
CA GLU A 24 13.72 0.09 -6.41
C GLU A 24 12.66 0.74 -5.50
N PHE A 25 12.44 2.05 -5.64
CA PHE A 25 11.46 2.79 -4.85
C PHE A 25 10.04 2.26 -5.10
N CYS A 26 9.53 1.51 -4.12
CA CYS A 26 8.19 0.94 -4.15
C CYS A 26 7.56 0.98 -2.74
N PRO A 27 7.22 2.18 -2.23
CA PRO A 27 6.55 2.34 -0.95
C PRO A 27 5.19 1.66 -0.96
N VAL A 28 4.85 1.06 0.18
CA VAL A 28 3.73 0.13 0.32
C VAL A 28 2.67 0.69 1.27
N LEU A 29 1.41 0.55 0.88
CA LEU A 29 0.23 0.83 1.70
C LEU A 29 -0.58 -0.46 1.90
N ASN A 30 -1.27 -0.60 3.03
CA ASN A 30 -2.17 -1.71 3.31
C ASN A 30 -3.64 -1.24 3.31
N LEU A 31 -4.59 -2.16 3.14
CA LEU A 31 -6.03 -1.84 3.09
C LEU A 31 -6.56 -1.24 4.40
N ASP A 32 -6.01 -1.64 5.55
CA ASP A 32 -6.36 -1.07 6.86
C ASP A 32 -6.18 0.46 6.92
N LYS A 33 -5.13 0.97 6.26
CA LYS A 33 -4.79 2.41 6.23
C LYS A 33 -5.30 3.12 4.97
N LEU A 34 -6.02 2.45 4.08
CA LEU A 34 -6.45 3.07 2.83
C LEU A 34 -7.39 4.26 3.06
N TRP A 35 -8.29 4.16 4.04
CA TRP A 35 -9.24 5.21 4.37
C TRP A 35 -8.64 6.39 5.15
N THR A 36 -7.41 6.28 5.64
CA THR A 36 -6.73 7.43 6.28
C THR A 36 -6.26 8.45 5.25
N LEU A 37 -6.24 8.10 3.96
CA LEU A 37 -5.91 9.02 2.87
C LEU A 37 -7.08 9.93 2.47
N VAL A 38 -8.26 9.70 3.04
CA VAL A 38 -9.48 10.44 2.73
C VAL A 38 -9.96 11.12 4.01
N SER A 39 -10.37 12.38 3.90
CA SER A 39 -10.95 13.09 5.03
C SER A 39 -12.28 12.44 5.45
N GLU A 40 -12.58 12.49 6.76
CA GLU A 40 -13.81 11.89 7.28
C GLU A 40 -15.08 12.49 6.66
N GLN A 41 -15.08 13.80 6.42
CA GLN A 41 -16.17 14.50 5.73
C GLN A 41 -16.45 13.89 4.34
N THR A 42 -15.40 13.59 3.58
CA THR A 42 -15.51 12.99 2.24
C THR A 42 -16.01 11.55 2.35
N ARG A 43 -15.51 10.78 3.32
CA ARG A 43 -15.94 9.40 3.57
C ARG A 43 -17.44 9.32 3.88
N LEU A 44 -17.94 10.18 4.78
CA LEU A 44 -19.35 10.25 5.16
C LEU A 44 -20.23 10.72 4.00
N LYS A 45 -19.79 11.72 3.23
CA LYS A 45 -20.51 12.20 2.04
C LYS A 45 -20.79 11.07 1.05
N TYR A 46 -19.80 10.25 0.74
CA TYR A 46 -19.96 9.12 -0.18
C TYR A 46 -20.60 7.88 0.46
N SER A 47 -20.68 7.80 1.78
CA SER A 47 -21.41 6.73 2.45
C SER A 47 -22.92 6.90 2.29
N ASN A 48 -23.40 8.14 2.23
CA ASN A 48 -24.81 8.49 2.17
C ASN A 48 -25.29 8.85 0.75
N ALA A 49 -24.40 8.80 -0.24
CA ALA A 49 -24.71 9.20 -1.61
C ALA A 49 -25.52 8.10 -2.32
N THR A 50 -26.75 8.43 -2.75
CA THR A 50 -27.63 7.56 -3.53
C THR A 50 -27.31 7.55 -5.03
N ASP A 51 -26.57 8.55 -5.49
CA ASP A 51 -26.18 8.78 -6.90
C ASP A 51 -25.21 7.74 -7.49
N GLY A 52 -24.86 6.69 -6.74
CA GLY A 52 -23.88 5.67 -7.16
C GLY A 52 -22.46 6.20 -7.34
N LYS A 53 -22.18 7.45 -6.96
CA LYS A 53 -20.84 8.04 -7.03
C LYS A 53 -19.96 7.49 -5.91
N VAL A 54 -18.73 7.12 -6.26
CA VAL A 54 -17.78 6.42 -5.40
C VAL A 54 -16.48 7.23 -5.26
N PRO A 55 -15.83 7.26 -4.08
CA PRO A 55 -14.58 7.97 -3.92
C PRO A 55 -13.44 7.28 -4.69
N VAL A 56 -12.63 8.09 -5.37
CA VAL A 56 -11.42 7.64 -6.06
C VAL A 56 -10.20 7.95 -5.20
N ILE A 57 -9.59 6.91 -4.62
CA ILE A 57 -8.38 7.04 -3.79
C ILE A 57 -7.15 6.81 -4.66
N ASN A 58 -6.38 7.87 -4.89
CA ASN A 58 -5.12 7.79 -5.63
C ASN A 58 -3.94 7.69 -4.67
N ILE A 59 -3.41 6.48 -4.49
CA ILE A 59 -2.32 6.24 -3.54
C ILE A 59 -0.97 6.72 -4.09
N VAL A 60 -0.83 6.85 -5.42
CA VAL A 60 0.40 7.36 -6.06
C VAL A 60 0.61 8.82 -5.72
N LYS A 61 -0.47 9.62 -5.70
CA LYS A 61 -0.41 11.02 -5.23
C LYS A 61 -0.03 11.13 -3.76
N ALA A 62 -0.41 10.15 -2.95
CA ALA A 62 -0.02 10.06 -1.55
C ALA A 62 1.39 9.48 -1.33
N GLY A 63 2.15 9.21 -2.40
CA GLY A 63 3.52 8.71 -2.33
C GLY A 63 3.64 7.19 -2.18
N TYR A 64 2.58 6.41 -2.39
CA TYR A 64 2.59 4.94 -2.33
C TYR A 64 2.44 4.32 -3.72
N TYR A 65 3.18 3.25 -4.00
CA TYR A 65 3.15 2.59 -5.32
C TYR A 65 2.43 1.25 -5.29
N LYS A 66 2.53 0.50 -4.18
CA LYS A 66 1.97 -0.85 -4.05
C LYS A 66 0.93 -0.95 -2.94
N LEU A 67 -0.20 -1.58 -3.24
CA LEU A 67 -1.24 -1.87 -2.25
C LEU A 67 -1.24 -3.35 -1.83
N LEU A 68 -1.18 -3.59 -0.53
CA LEU A 68 -1.18 -4.91 0.09
C LEU A 68 -2.49 -5.20 0.85
N GLY A 69 -2.82 -6.48 0.95
CA GLY A 69 -4.11 -6.95 1.45
C GLY A 69 -4.24 -7.10 2.97
N LYS A 70 -3.36 -6.51 3.80
CA LYS A 70 -3.53 -6.57 5.27
C LYS A 70 -4.75 -5.74 5.68
N GLY A 71 -5.54 -6.25 6.63
CA GLY A 71 -6.72 -5.56 7.15
C GLY A 71 -8.02 -5.90 6.41
N LYS A 72 -9.09 -5.21 6.81
CA LYS A 72 -10.42 -5.30 6.21
C LYS A 72 -10.85 -3.93 5.74
N LEU A 73 -11.50 -3.87 4.59
CA LEU A 73 -12.12 -2.67 4.09
C LEU A 73 -13.54 -2.57 4.68
N PRO A 74 -14.05 -1.38 5.05
CA PRO A 74 -15.49 -1.19 5.26
C PRO A 74 -16.30 -1.61 4.03
N LYS A 75 -17.57 -1.99 4.23
CA LYS A 75 -18.53 -2.33 3.16
C LYS A 75 -18.99 -1.10 2.35
N GLN A 76 -18.10 -0.13 2.15
CA GLN A 76 -18.34 1.05 1.34
C GLN A 76 -17.56 0.89 0.02
N PRO A 77 -18.20 1.06 -1.15
CA PRO A 77 -17.52 0.94 -2.43
C PRO A 77 -16.40 1.98 -2.54
N VAL A 78 -15.30 1.61 -3.21
CA VAL A 78 -14.16 2.50 -3.44
C VAL A 78 -13.49 2.16 -4.77
N ILE A 79 -12.94 3.17 -5.45
CA ILE A 79 -12.06 2.98 -6.61
C ILE A 79 -10.65 3.35 -6.19
N VAL A 80 -9.70 2.42 -6.33
CA VAL A 80 -8.30 2.65 -5.92
C VAL A 80 -7.40 2.73 -7.15
N LYS A 81 -6.62 3.81 -7.25
CA LYS A 81 -5.58 3.99 -8.28
C LYS A 81 -4.21 3.78 -7.67
N ALA A 82 -3.52 2.72 -8.11
CA ALA A 82 -2.16 2.35 -7.69
C ALA A 82 -1.33 1.87 -8.90
N LYS A 83 0.00 1.81 -8.74
CA LYS A 83 0.87 1.19 -9.76
C LYS A 83 0.85 -0.34 -9.66
N PHE A 84 0.82 -0.87 -8.44
CA PHE A 84 0.87 -2.31 -8.18
C PHE A 84 -0.14 -2.73 -7.11
N PHE A 85 -0.66 -3.95 -7.25
CA PHE A 85 -1.54 -4.59 -6.28
C PHE A 85 -1.02 -5.97 -5.92
N SER A 86 -1.22 -6.39 -4.66
CA SER A 86 -1.17 -7.82 -4.33
C SER A 86 -2.47 -8.51 -4.71
N LYS A 87 -2.38 -9.80 -5.05
CA LYS A 87 -3.55 -10.64 -5.37
C LYS A 87 -4.62 -10.62 -4.27
N THR A 88 -4.19 -10.59 -3.01
CA THR A 88 -5.10 -10.52 -1.85
C THR A 88 -5.75 -9.15 -1.70
N ALA A 89 -5.04 -8.06 -2.01
CA ALA A 89 -5.63 -6.72 -2.03
C ALA A 89 -6.70 -6.60 -3.11
N GLU A 90 -6.39 -7.06 -4.33
CA GLU A 90 -7.31 -7.02 -5.45
C GLU A 90 -8.58 -7.84 -5.18
N LYS A 91 -8.44 -9.05 -4.64
CA LYS A 91 -9.56 -9.92 -4.24
C LYS A 91 -10.46 -9.30 -3.15
N LYS A 92 -9.93 -8.40 -2.32
CA LYS A 92 -10.70 -7.73 -1.25
C LYS A 92 -11.38 -6.44 -1.70
N ILE A 93 -10.94 -5.86 -2.81
CA ILE A 93 -11.54 -4.64 -3.39
C ILE A 93 -12.63 -5.01 -4.40
N LYS A 94 -12.42 -6.10 -5.16
CA LYS A 94 -13.48 -6.75 -5.94
C LYS A 94 -14.55 -7.35 -5.04
#